data_AF-A0A9R0W794-F1
#
_entry.id   AF-A0A9R0W794-F1
#
_cell.length_a   1.000
_cell.length_b   1.000
_cell.length_c   1.000
_cell.angle_alpha   90.00
_cell.angle_beta   90.00
_cell.angle_gamma   90.00
#
_symmetry.space_group_name_H-M   'P 1'
#
loop_
_entity.id
_entity.type
_entity.pdbx_description
1 polymer ?
#
loop_
_entity_poly.entity_id
_entity_poly.type
_entity_poly.pdbx_seq_one_letter_code
_entity_poly.pdbx_strand_id
1 'polypeptide(L)'
;MGTAIATAYTMARENEEDGSTVFRPGTAASSPVRTVVALALWLGAIHFNLLLVLASVFVFPGRIAALVLGMQLFFMFAPVGNTNGWGRNVARFICKHAADYFPITLHVEDYNAFDPNTAYGLLYY
;
A
#
# COMPACT_ATOMS: atom_id res chain seq x y z
N MET A 1 46.03 -6.08 3.69
CA MET A 1 44.85 -5.99 4.58
C MET A 1 44.35 -4.56 4.83
N GLY A 2 45.15 -3.50 4.69
CA GLY A 2 44.70 -2.11 4.93
C GLY A 2 43.90 -1.45 3.78
N THR A 3 44.06 -1.90 2.53
CA THR A 3 43.48 -1.23 1.36
C THR A 3 41.97 -1.43 1.22
N ALA A 4 41.44 -2.61 1.58
CA ALA A 4 40.01 -2.92 1.50
C ALA A 4 39.17 -2.14 2.54
N ILE A 5 39.76 -1.87 3.70
CA ILE A 5 39.10 -1.10 4.78
C ILE A 5 39.05 0.38 4.40
N ALA A 6 40.10 0.91 3.76
CA ALA A 6 40.11 2.28 3.26
C ALA A 6 39.06 2.50 2.15
N THR A 7 38.92 1.56 1.21
CA THR A 7 37.88 1.60 0.17
C THR A 7 36.46 1.53 0.75
N ALA A 8 36.25 0.69 1.77
CA ALA A 8 34.96 0.59 2.45
C ALA A 8 34.60 1.89 3.20
N TYR A 9 35.60 2.56 3.80
CA TYR A 9 35.40 3.81 4.53
C TYR A 9 35.18 5.00 3.59
N THR A 10 35.85 5.04 2.44
CA THR A 10 35.60 6.06 1.41
C THR A 10 34.23 5.90 0.76
N MET A 11 33.78 4.66 0.50
CA MET A 11 32.43 4.41 -0.01
C MET A 11 31.34 4.67 1.04
N ALA A 12 31.60 4.41 2.32
CA ALA A 12 30.67 4.76 3.40
C ALA A 12 30.53 6.28 3.54
N ARG A 13 31.64 7.02 3.42
CA ARG A 13 31.65 8.49 3.51
C ARG A 13 30.97 9.15 2.30
N GLU A 14 31.12 8.61 1.09
CA GLU A 14 30.46 9.11 -0.11
C GLU A 14 28.93 8.92 -0.05
N ASN A 15 28.45 7.84 0.59
CA ASN A 15 27.01 7.65 0.86
C ASN A 15 26.45 8.55 1.97
N GLU A 16 27.29 9.08 2.88
CA GLU A 16 26.87 10.03 3.92
C GLU A 16 26.79 11.47 3.40
N GLU A 17 27.59 11.86 2.40
CA GLU A 17 27.57 13.22 1.81
C GLU A 17 26.44 13.43 0.79
N ASP A 18 25.90 12.38 0.17
CA ASP A 18 24.85 12.48 -0.87
C ASP A 18 23.43 12.69 -0.32
N GLY A 19 23.21 12.63 1.00
CA GLY A 19 21.87 12.82 1.61
C GLY A 19 20.80 11.79 1.17
N SER A 20 21.12 10.94 0.20
CA SER A 20 20.22 9.98 -0.38
C SER A 20 20.27 8.68 0.41
N THR A 21 19.44 8.61 1.46
CA THR A 21 19.12 7.32 2.04
C THR A 21 18.29 6.56 1.01
N VAL A 22 18.95 5.72 0.21
CA VAL A 22 18.27 4.76 -0.67
C VAL A 22 17.52 3.80 0.24
N PHE A 23 16.25 4.10 0.49
CA PHE A 23 15.32 3.15 1.07
C PHE A 23 15.22 1.99 0.09
N ARG A 24 15.97 0.91 0.35
CA ARG A 24 15.71 -0.40 -0.24
C ARG A 24 14.60 -1.02 0.60
N PRO A 25 13.33 -1.03 0.17
CA PRO A 25 12.31 -1.84 0.82
C PRO A 25 12.65 -3.28 0.42
N GLY A 26 13.48 -3.96 1.21
CA GLY A 26 14.01 -5.25 0.76
C GLY A 26 14.85 -6.07 1.72
N THR A 27 15.08 -5.66 2.98
CA THR A 27 15.94 -6.43 3.91
C THR A 27 15.33 -6.71 5.29
N ALA A 28 14.01 -6.57 5.44
CA ALA A 28 13.32 -7.00 6.67
C ALA A 28 12.15 -7.94 6.34
N ALA A 29 12.46 -9.16 5.88
CA ALA A 29 11.59 -10.34 5.91
C ALA A 29 10.08 -10.08 5.64
N SER A 30 9.75 -9.41 4.54
CA SER A 30 8.37 -9.38 4.04
C SER A 30 8.05 -10.79 3.57
N SER A 31 7.33 -11.57 4.39
CA SER A 31 7.02 -12.95 4.02
C SER A 31 6.14 -12.93 2.74
N PRO A 32 6.47 -13.72 1.70
CA PRO A 32 5.71 -13.73 0.45
C PRO A 32 4.21 -13.97 0.66
N VAL A 33 3.86 -14.72 1.70
CA VAL A 33 2.48 -14.97 2.13
C VAL A 33 1.76 -13.66 2.50
N ARG A 34 2.40 -12.71 3.21
CA ARG A 34 1.76 -11.44 3.58
C ARG A 34 1.51 -10.55 2.36
N THR A 35 2.43 -10.54 1.41
CA THR A 35 2.25 -9.85 0.12
C THR A 35 1.12 -10.48 -0.68
N VAL A 36 1.05 -11.80 -0.79
CA VAL A 36 -0.05 -12.51 -1.44
C VAL A 36 -1.39 -12.20 -0.76
N VAL A 37 -1.43 -12.22 0.57
CA VAL A 37 -2.63 -11.88 1.35
C VAL A 37 -3.03 -10.42 1.10
N ALA A 38 -2.08 -9.47 1.09
CA ALA A 38 -2.37 -8.07 0.82
C ALA A 38 -2.91 -7.86 -0.59
N LEU A 39 -2.32 -8.50 -1.61
CA LEU A 39 -2.81 -8.46 -2.99
C LEU A 39 -4.16 -9.15 -3.14
N ALA A 40 -4.40 -10.27 -2.47
CA ALA A 40 -5.69 -10.96 -2.49
C ALA A 40 -6.77 -10.10 -1.81
N LEU A 41 -6.48 -9.46 -0.68
CA LEU A 41 -7.40 -8.54 -0.01
C LEU A 41 -7.70 -7.31 -0.86
N TRP A 42 -6.68 -6.76 -1.54
CA TRP A 42 -6.87 -5.57 -2.37
C TRP A 42 -7.53 -5.91 -3.72
N LEU A 43 -6.80 -6.65 -4.55
CA LEU A 43 -7.21 -6.98 -5.91
C LEU A 43 -8.41 -7.94 -5.90
N GLY A 44 -8.39 -8.95 -5.03
CA GLY A 44 -9.48 -9.92 -4.92
C GLY A 44 -10.79 -9.28 -4.48
N ALA A 45 -10.77 -8.29 -3.58
CA ALA A 45 -12.00 -7.57 -3.20
C ALA A 45 -12.60 -6.78 -4.36
N ILE A 46 -11.77 -6.11 -5.20
CA ILE A 46 -12.25 -5.39 -6.38
C ILE A 46 -12.85 -6.37 -7.39
N HIS A 47 -12.13 -7.45 -7.71
CA HIS A 47 -12.59 -8.47 -8.65
C HIS A 47 -13.86 -9.17 -8.17
N PHE A 48 -13.97 -9.45 -6.87
CA PHE A 48 -15.15 -10.06 -6.28
C PHE A 48 -16.39 -9.18 -6.42
N ASN A 49 -16.29 -7.87 -6.17
CA ASN A 49 -17.40 -6.95 -6.38
C ASN A 49 -17.85 -6.92 -7.85
N LEU A 50 -16.89 -6.86 -8.79
CA LEU A 50 -17.19 -6.92 -10.22
C LEU A 50 -17.87 -8.25 -10.60
N LEU A 51 -17.36 -9.36 -10.09
CA LEU A 51 -17.93 -10.69 -10.35
C LEU A 51 -19.35 -10.79 -9.79
N LEU A 52 -19.64 -10.26 -8.61
CA LEU A 52 -21.00 -10.20 -8.06
C LEU A 52 -21.96 -9.42 -8.95
N VAL A 53 -21.51 -8.28 -9.49
CA VAL A 53 -22.32 -7.50 -10.45
C VAL A 53 -22.59 -8.32 -11.70
N LEU A 54 -21.57 -8.95 -12.30
CA LEU A 54 -21.75 -9.80 -13.48
C LEU A 54 -22.67 -11.00 -13.17
N ALA A 55 -22.45 -11.70 -12.07
CA ALA A 55 -23.29 -12.82 -11.63
C ALA A 55 -24.75 -12.38 -11.40
N SER A 56 -24.98 -11.17 -10.91
CA SER A 56 -26.33 -10.63 -10.74
C SER A 56 -27.08 -10.48 -12.07
N VAL A 57 -26.38 -10.13 -13.15
CA VAL A 57 -26.99 -9.94 -14.48
C VAL A 57 -27.17 -11.28 -15.20
N PHE A 58 -26.22 -12.20 -15.07
CA PHE A 58 -26.18 -13.42 -15.89
C PHE A 58 -26.67 -14.69 -15.18
N VAL A 59 -26.59 -14.77 -13.85
CA VAL A 59 -26.79 -16.02 -13.09
C VAL A 59 -27.99 -15.94 -12.14
N PHE A 60 -28.15 -14.82 -11.43
CA PHE A 60 -29.16 -14.75 -10.37
C PHE A 60 -30.56 -14.38 -10.89
N PRO A 61 -31.63 -14.93 -10.30
CA PRO A 61 -33.00 -14.49 -10.59
C PRO A 61 -33.20 -13.04 -10.11
N GLY A 62 -34.03 -12.28 -10.82
CA GLY A 62 -34.12 -10.81 -10.68
C GLY A 62 -34.31 -10.28 -9.25
N ARG A 63 -35.02 -11.02 -8.38
CA ARG A 63 -35.18 -10.63 -6.96
C ARG A 63 -33.86 -10.71 -6.19
N ILE A 64 -33.09 -11.78 -6.38
CA ILE A 64 -31.78 -11.95 -5.73
C ILE A 64 -30.79 -10.95 -6.31
N ALA A 65 -30.80 -10.76 -7.63
CA ALA A 65 -29.97 -9.76 -8.29
C ALA A 65 -30.23 -8.35 -7.74
N ALA A 66 -31.50 -7.96 -7.59
CA ALA A 66 -31.88 -6.66 -7.01
C ALA A 66 -31.41 -6.51 -5.55
N LEU A 67 -31.46 -7.57 -4.74
CA LEU A 67 -30.95 -7.55 -3.38
C LEU A 67 -29.42 -7.39 -3.34
N VAL A 68 -28.69 -8.13 -4.18
CA VAL A 68 -27.22 -8.04 -4.26
C VAL A 68 -26.80 -6.65 -4.71
N LEU A 69 -27.36 -6.15 -5.81
CA LEU A 69 -27.06 -4.81 -6.32
C LEU A 69 -27.46 -3.71 -5.33
N GLY A 70 -28.64 -3.84 -4.72
CA GLY A 70 -29.13 -2.91 -3.69
C GLY A 70 -28.22 -2.88 -2.47
N MET A 71 -27.70 -4.03 -2.03
CA MET A 71 -26.73 -4.14 -0.93
C MET A 71 -25.41 -3.46 -1.27
N GLN A 72 -24.89 -3.66 -2.49
CA GLN A 72 -23.68 -2.98 -2.96
C GLN A 72 -23.86 -1.45 -2.99
N LEU A 73 -24.98 -0.96 -3.53
CA LEU A 73 -25.31 0.47 -3.53
C LEU A 73 -25.47 1.02 -2.11
N PHE A 74 -26.12 0.26 -1.22
CA PHE A 74 -26.23 0.64 0.17
C PHE A 74 -24.85 0.85 0.81
N PHE A 75 -23.89 -0.07 0.59
CA PHE A 75 -22.52 0.13 1.10
C PHE A 75 -21.76 1.27 0.43
N MET A 76 -22.11 1.64 -0.81
CA MET A 76 -21.54 2.80 -1.49
C MET A 76 -22.01 4.12 -0.86
N PHE A 77 -23.28 4.21 -0.45
CA PHE A 77 -23.86 5.42 0.14
C PHE A 77 -23.77 5.46 1.67
N ALA A 78 -23.69 4.31 2.32
CA ALA A 78 -23.58 4.23 3.76
C ALA A 78 -22.22 4.80 4.19
N PRO A 79 -22.20 5.82 5.06
CA PRO A 79 -20.95 6.40 5.53
C PRO A 79 -20.18 5.34 6.33
N VAL A 80 -18.91 5.15 5.99
CA VAL A 80 -18.01 4.26 6.74
C VAL A 80 -17.68 4.92 8.08
N GLY A 81 -18.22 4.35 9.16
CA GLY A 81 -17.90 4.80 10.51
C GLY A 81 -16.43 4.57 10.86
N ASN A 82 -15.73 5.62 11.29
CA ASN A 82 -14.32 5.54 11.67
C ASN A 82 -14.11 5.21 13.17
N THR A 83 -15.04 4.48 13.79
CA THR A 83 -15.09 4.35 15.26
C THR A 83 -13.96 3.49 15.84
N ASN A 84 -13.50 2.49 15.10
CA ASN A 84 -12.57 1.47 15.61
C ASN A 84 -11.23 1.42 14.87
N GLY A 85 -10.99 2.29 13.89
CA GLY A 85 -9.74 2.35 13.12
C GLY A 85 -9.40 1.08 12.33
N TRP A 86 -10.29 0.08 12.28
CA TRP A 86 -10.01 -1.23 11.68
C TRP A 86 -9.70 -1.09 10.19
N GLY A 87 -10.51 -0.32 9.46
CA GLY A 87 -10.27 -0.03 8.04
C GLY A 87 -8.91 0.64 7.79
N ARG A 88 -8.44 1.48 8.74
CA ARG A 88 -7.13 2.13 8.66
C ARG A 88 -6.00 1.14 8.86
N ASN A 89 -6.16 0.17 9.76
CA ASN A 89 -5.17 -0.88 9.97
C ASN A 89 -5.09 -1.82 8.75
N VAL A 90 -6.23 -2.18 8.17
CA VAL A 90 -6.29 -2.97 6.93
C VAL A 90 -5.63 -2.20 5.78
N ALA A 91 -5.94 -0.91 5.60
CA ALA A 91 -5.31 -0.08 4.58
C ALA A 91 -3.79 0.02 4.78
N ARG A 92 -3.31 0.25 6.01
CA ARG A 92 -1.86 0.25 6.31
C ARG A 92 -1.21 -1.09 6.02
N PHE A 93 -1.85 -2.21 6.34
CA PHE A 93 -1.35 -3.55 6.05
C PHE A 93 -1.23 -3.78 4.54
N ILE A 94 -2.28 -3.44 3.78
CA ILE A 94 -2.29 -3.57 2.32
C ILE A 94 -1.18 -2.71 1.72
N CYS A 95 -1.13 -1.42 2.05
CA CYS A 95 -0.12 -0.50 1.49
C CYS A 95 1.31 -0.95 1.83
N LYS A 96 1.56 -1.40 3.06
CA LYS A 96 2.89 -1.86 3.48
C LYS A 96 3.35 -3.07 2.67
N HIS A 97 2.48 -4.04 2.43
CA HIS A 97 2.87 -5.32 1.82
C HIS A 97 2.62 -5.39 0.30
N ALA A 98 1.75 -4.55 -0.25
CA ALA A 98 1.54 -4.41 -1.69
C ALA A 98 2.63 -3.54 -2.34
N ALA A 99 3.14 -2.52 -1.63
CA ALA A 99 4.29 -1.74 -2.11
C ALA A 99 5.56 -2.60 -2.21
N ASP A 100 5.70 -3.65 -1.39
CA ASP A 100 6.81 -4.61 -1.53
C ASP A 100 6.76 -5.40 -2.86
N TYR A 101 5.57 -5.53 -3.49
CA TYR A 101 5.40 -6.24 -4.76
C TYR A 101 5.82 -5.39 -5.98
N PHE A 102 5.60 -4.08 -5.92
CA PHE A 102 6.04 -3.14 -6.93
C PHE A 102 7.28 -2.41 -6.39
N PRO A 103 8.52 -2.79 -6.78
CA PRO A 103 9.73 -2.16 -6.27
C PRO A 103 9.82 -0.72 -6.80
N ILE A 104 9.09 0.18 -6.15
CA ILE A 104 9.13 1.62 -6.39
C ILE A 104 10.31 2.11 -5.56
N THR A 105 11.44 2.34 -6.21
CA THR A 105 12.58 3.02 -5.60
C THR A 105 12.23 4.50 -5.48
N LEU A 106 11.64 4.89 -4.35
CA LEU A 106 11.40 6.28 -4.04
C LEU A 106 12.73 6.91 -3.60
N HIS A 107 13.33 7.69 -4.50
CA HIS A 107 14.46 8.55 -4.18
C HIS A 107 13.90 9.79 -3.48
N VAL A 108 13.92 9.80 -2.15
CA VAL A 108 13.58 10.99 -1.36
C VAL A 108 14.87 11.75 -1.15
N GLU A 109 15.03 12.86 -1.87
CA GLU A 109 16.25 13.69 -1.84
C GLU A 109 16.46 14.39 -0.48
N ASP A 110 15.46 14.44 0.40
CA ASP A 110 15.65 14.97 1.76
C ASP A 110 14.65 14.36 2.77
N TYR A 111 15.02 13.23 3.39
CA TYR A 111 14.18 12.58 4.40
C TYR A 111 14.04 13.42 5.69
N ASN A 112 15.03 14.27 5.99
CA ASN A 112 15.06 15.07 7.22
C ASN A 112 14.15 16.31 7.15
N ALA A 113 13.65 16.67 5.96
CA ALA A 113 12.72 17.78 5.78
C ALA A 113 11.26 17.43 6.13
N PHE A 114 10.94 16.15 6.35
CA PHE A 114 9.59 15.68 6.64
C PHE A 114 9.38 15.47 8.15
N ASP A 115 8.60 16.36 8.77
CA ASP A 115 8.09 16.22 10.13
C ASP A 115 6.95 15.17 10.17
N PRO A 116 7.13 14.04 10.88
CA PRO A 116 6.13 12.98 10.96
C PRO A 116 4.83 13.40 11.66
N ASN A 117 4.79 14.55 12.33
CA ASN A 117 3.59 15.11 12.95
C ASN A 117 2.84 16.10 12.05
N THR A 118 3.37 16.41 10.86
CA THR A 118 2.80 17.40 9.95
C THR A 118 2.29 16.73 8.66
N ALA A 119 1.02 16.96 8.34
CA ALA A 119 0.46 16.53 7.06
C ALA A 119 0.90 17.52 5.96
N TYR A 120 1.90 17.14 5.17
CA TYR A 120 2.33 17.89 3.99
C TYR A 120 1.30 17.73 2.87
N GLY A 121 0.22 18.51 2.93
CA GLY A 121 -0.67 18.71 1.81
C GLY A 121 -0.02 19.66 0.81
N LEU A 122 0.38 19.15 -0.35
CA LEU A 122 0.73 19.98 -1.48
C LEU A 122 -0.53 20.71 -1.97
N LEU A 123 -0.75 21.93 -1.46
CA LEU A 123 -1.68 22.90 -2.01
C LEU A 123 -0.90 23.76 -3.01
N TYR A 124 -1.11 23.52 -4.30
CA TYR A 124 -0.84 24.54 -5.31
C TYR A 124 -2.12 25.32 -5.58
N TYR A 125 -1.96 26.64 -5.68
CA TYR A 125 -2.98 27.67 -5.95
C TYR A 125 -3.48 27.60 -7.38
#